data_AF-A0A5M9WWM4-F1
#
_entry.id   AF-A0A5M9WWM4-F1
#
_cell.length_a   1.000
_cell.length_b   1.000
_cell.length_c   1.000
_cell.angle_alpha   90.00
_cell.angle_beta   90.00
_cell.angle_gamma   90.00
#
_symmetry.space_group_name_H-M   'P 1'
#
loop_
_entity.id
_entity.type
_entity.pdbx_description
1 polymer ?
#
loop_
_entity_poly.entity_id
_entity_poly.type
_entity_poly.pdbx_seq_one_letter_code
_entity_poly.pdbx_strand_id
1 'polypeptide(L)'
;MSEKWNIELHMSPGVWTAEVNTVADSGETVPGSADEDQRGTAASGVFTVTGTLPQLSEAQREAVLAQLRKRPLALYALLRGGPAPEELAGLLPAAAPAGTPGEAVLGAAPAAACTCGRASCAHAAAAEHAVAARLAAEPLLQLAHAGLPLEALLAGVLGSWAEEDAH
;
A
#
# COMPACT_ATOMS: atom_id res chain seq x y z
N MET A 1 -15.43 -5.20 -19.16
CA MET A 1 -14.36 -4.46 -19.85
C MET A 1 -13.55 -3.78 -18.78
N SER A 2 -12.29 -4.16 -18.57
CA SER A 2 -11.45 -3.55 -17.53
C SER A 2 -10.85 -2.27 -18.12
N GLU A 3 -11.29 -1.12 -17.63
CA GLU A 3 -10.66 0.15 -17.96
C GLU A 3 -9.19 0.06 -17.53
N LYS A 4 -8.27 0.24 -18.48
CA LYS A 4 -6.83 0.24 -18.19
C LYS A 4 -6.44 1.63 -17.71
N TRP A 5 -6.22 1.78 -16.41
CA TRP A 5 -5.69 3.02 -15.85
C TRP A 5 -4.19 2.90 -15.71
N ASN A 6 -3.48 3.98 -16.03
CA ASN A 6 -2.07 4.11 -15.68
C ASN A 6 -1.99 4.77 -14.29
N ILE A 7 -1.33 4.11 -13.33
CA ILE A 7 -1.26 4.57 -11.94
C ILE A 7 0.20 4.77 -11.57
N GLU A 8 0.60 6.02 -11.34
CA GLU A 8 1.93 6.36 -10.83
C GLU A 8 1.84 6.57 -9.32
N LEU A 9 2.61 5.78 -8.55
CA LEU A 9 2.57 5.77 -7.09
C LEU A 9 3.80 6.44 -6.49
N HIS A 10 3.55 7.49 -5.72
CA HIS A 10 4.52 8.16 -4.86
C HIS A 10 4.22 7.82 -3.41
N MET A 11 5.20 7.23 -2.70
CA MET A 11 5.02 6.82 -1.32
C MET A 11 6.06 7.48 -0.42
N SER A 12 5.61 8.06 0.68
CA SER A 12 6.40 8.61 1.78
C SER A 12 6.00 7.94 3.10
N PRO A 13 6.83 7.91 4.15
CA PRO A 13 6.47 7.26 5.42
C PRO A 13 5.09 7.73 5.92
N GLY A 14 4.16 6.79 6.09
CA GLY A 14 2.78 7.05 6.53
C GLY A 14 1.80 7.68 5.51
N VAL A 15 2.25 8.15 4.34
CA VAL A 15 1.40 8.84 3.35
C VAL A 15 1.73 8.37 1.93
N TRP A 16 0.71 8.21 1.09
CA TRP A 16 0.90 7.91 -0.33
C TRP A 16 0.05 8.84 -1.20
N THR A 17 0.54 9.03 -2.41
CA THR A 17 -0.14 9.78 -3.47
C THR A 17 -0.08 8.96 -4.76
N ALA A 18 -1.21 8.85 -5.44
CA ALA A 18 -1.35 8.16 -6.70
C ALA A 18 -1.86 9.14 -7.76
N GLU A 19 -1.19 9.18 -8.91
CA GLU A 19 -1.73 9.81 -10.11
C GLU A 19 -2.41 8.75 -10.96
N VAL A 20 -3.74 8.88 -11.10
CA VAL A 20 -4.56 7.95 -11.87
C VAL A 20 -4.91 8.61 -13.21
N ASN A 21 -4.32 8.06 -14.26
CA ASN A 21 -4.49 8.51 -15.63
C ASN A 21 -5.45 7.57 -16.36
N THR A 22 -6.50 8.15 -16.92
CA THR A 22 -7.35 7.45 -17.89
C THR A 22 -6.59 7.40 -19.21
N VAL A 23 -6.04 6.24 -19.56
CA VAL A 23 -5.51 6.05 -20.91
C VAL A 23 -6.73 6.01 -21.82
N ALA A 24 -6.93 7.08 -22.58
CA ALA A 24 -7.88 7.02 -23.69
C ALA A 24 -7.37 5.90 -24.61
N ASP A 25 -8.10 4.78 -24.63
CA ASP A 25 -7.92 3.77 -25.66
C ASP A 25 -8.06 4.52 -26.97
N SER A 26 -6.95 4.68 -27.70
CA SER A 26 -6.95 5.31 -29.01
C SER A 26 -7.50 4.30 -30.01
N GLY A 27 -8.71 3.81 -29.73
CA GLY A 27 -9.53 3.02 -30.63
C GLY A 27 -10.24 3.99 -31.56
N GLU A 28 -9.72 4.06 -32.77
CA GLU A 28 -10.30 4.67 -33.96
C GLU A 28 -11.84 4.68 -33.93
N THR A 29 -12.43 5.84 -33.62
CA THR A 29 -13.88 6.05 -33.72
C THR A 29 -14.21 6.67 -35.07
N VAL A 30 -14.76 5.82 -35.94
CA VAL A 30 -15.48 6.20 -37.16
C VAL A 30 -16.62 7.17 -36.80
N PRO A 31 -16.84 8.27 -37.54
CA PRO A 31 -17.89 9.23 -37.19
C PRO A 31 -19.25 8.70 -37.64
N GLY A 32 -20.19 8.55 -36.70
CA GLY A 32 -21.56 8.14 -36.98
C GLY A 32 -22.54 8.54 -35.88
N SER A 33 -23.11 9.74 -36.04
CA SER A 33 -24.37 10.30 -35.52
C SER A 33 -24.78 10.23 -34.04
N ALA A 34 -25.32 11.38 -33.62
CA ALA A 34 -25.78 11.77 -32.30
C ALA A 34 -26.93 10.95 -31.72
N ASP A 35 -26.91 10.79 -30.40
CA ASP A 35 -28.08 10.97 -29.55
C ASP A 35 -27.62 11.44 -28.15
N GLU A 36 -28.28 12.47 -27.63
CA GLU A 36 -27.97 13.14 -26.37
C GLU A 36 -28.51 12.35 -25.19
N ASP A 37 -27.61 11.82 -24.35
CA ASP A 37 -27.90 11.66 -22.92
C ASP A 37 -26.58 11.70 -22.16
N GLN A 38 -26.13 12.92 -21.84
CA GLN A 38 -24.82 13.17 -21.24
C GLN A 38 -24.87 12.85 -19.74
N ARG A 39 -24.97 11.55 -19.47
CA ARG A 39 -24.75 10.91 -18.18
C ARG A 39 -23.26 10.98 -17.85
N GLY A 40 -22.87 12.02 -17.12
CA GLY A 40 -21.60 12.15 -16.42
C GLY A 40 -20.37 11.89 -17.29
N THR A 41 -19.92 12.93 -18.00
CA THR A 41 -18.62 12.96 -18.69
C THR A 41 -17.55 12.35 -17.77
N ALA A 42 -17.08 11.16 -18.12
CA ALA A 42 -15.82 10.64 -17.60
C ALA A 42 -14.77 11.63 -18.09
N ALA A 43 -14.39 12.58 -17.23
CA ALA A 43 -13.38 13.55 -17.57
C ALA A 43 -12.09 12.77 -17.82
N SER A 44 -11.71 12.64 -19.10
CA SER A 44 -10.35 12.35 -19.52
C SER A 44 -9.45 13.34 -18.79
N GLY A 45 -8.67 12.85 -17.83
CA GLY A 45 -7.94 13.71 -16.91
C GLY A 45 -7.06 12.91 -15.97
N VAL A 46 -6.08 13.62 -15.41
CA VAL A 46 -5.19 13.14 -14.34
C VAL A 46 -5.90 13.38 -13.01
N PHE A 47 -6.11 12.32 -12.22
CA PHE A 47 -6.68 12.42 -10.88
C PHE A 47 -5.63 12.10 -9.84
N THR A 48 -5.48 13.00 -8.86
CA THR A 48 -4.60 12.75 -7.72
C THR A 48 -5.41 12.15 -6.59
N VAL A 49 -4.96 11.01 -6.08
CA VAL A 49 -5.53 10.34 -4.90
C VAL A 49 -4.47 10.34 -3.81
N THR A 50 -4.84 10.79 -2.61
CA THR A 50 -3.94 10.82 -1.45
C THR A 50 -4.56 10.02 -0.32
N GLY A 51 -3.77 9.14 0.30
CA GLY A 51 -4.20 8.37 1.46
C GLY A 51 -3.09 8.23 2.49
N THR A 52 -3.44 7.65 3.63
CA THR A 52 -2.49 7.34 4.70
C THR A 52 -2.40 5.83 4.92
N LEU A 53 -1.32 5.40 5.56
CA LEU A 53 -1.12 4.00 5.95
C LEU A 53 -1.13 3.87 7.47
N PRO A 54 -1.71 2.77 7.99
CA PRO A 54 -1.69 2.50 9.42
C PRO A 54 -0.26 2.36 9.93
N GLN A 55 0.01 2.98 11.08
CA GLN A 55 1.30 2.85 11.76
C GLN A 55 1.24 1.66 12.73
N LEU A 56 2.33 0.91 12.82
CA LEU A 56 2.49 -0.08 13.88
C LEU A 56 2.63 0.64 15.22
N SER A 57 1.85 0.20 16.21
CA SER A 57 2.07 0.56 17.61
C SER A 57 3.42 0.04 18.10
N GLU A 58 3.95 0.61 19.18
CA GLU A 58 5.22 0.18 19.77
C GLU A 58 5.24 -1.32 20.09
N ALA A 59 4.15 -1.85 20.67
CA ALA A 59 4.01 -3.27 20.97
C ALA A 59 4.06 -4.16 19.71
N GLN A 60 3.47 -3.72 18.60
CA GLN A 60 3.51 -4.47 17.34
C GLN A 60 4.89 -4.40 16.69
N ARG A 61 5.57 -3.24 16.76
CA ARG A 61 6.96 -3.11 16.28
C ARG A 61 7.87 -4.07 17.03
N GLU A 62 7.76 -4.12 18.36
CA GLU A 62 8.55 -5.03 19.17
C GLU A 62 8.22 -6.51 18.87
N ALA A 63 6.95 -6.85 18.61
CA ALA A 63 6.57 -8.20 18.19
C ALA A 63 7.24 -8.61 16.86
N VAL A 64 7.30 -7.71 15.88
CA VAL A 64 8.00 -7.92 14.61
C VAL A 64 9.50 -8.15 14.85
N LEU A 65 10.14 -7.29 15.66
CA LEU A 65 11.56 -7.42 16.00
C LEU A 65 11.85 -8.75 16.71
N ALA A 66 11.04 -9.12 17.70
CA ALA A 66 11.19 -10.36 18.45
C ALA A 66 11.07 -11.62 17.57
N GLN A 67 10.23 -11.59 16.53
CA GLN A 67 10.16 -12.70 15.57
C GLN A 67 11.41 -12.77 14.69
N LEU A 68 11.92 -11.63 14.21
CA LEU A 68 13.11 -11.57 13.36
C LEU A 68 14.39 -11.96 14.10
N ARG A 69 14.52 -11.57 15.38
CA ARG A 69 15.65 -12.00 16.24
C ARG A 69 15.76 -13.52 16.36
N LYS A 70 14.63 -14.24 16.36
CA LYS A 70 14.60 -15.71 16.43
C LYS A 70 14.89 -16.39 15.10
N ARG A 71 14.96 -15.64 13.99
CA ARG A 71 14.99 -16.19 12.62
C ARG A 71 15.96 -15.42 11.72
N PRO A 72 17.28 -15.61 11.88
CA PRO A 72 18.28 -14.91 11.06
C PRO A 72 18.13 -15.17 9.55
N LEU A 73 17.72 -16.38 9.15
CA LEU A 73 17.51 -16.71 7.73
C LEU A 73 16.29 -16.00 7.14
N ALA A 74 15.23 -15.81 7.94
CA ALA A 74 14.04 -15.06 7.50
C ALA A 74 14.38 -13.58 7.32
N LEU A 75 15.18 -13.01 8.23
CA LEU A 75 15.73 -11.67 8.06
C LEU A 75 16.57 -11.57 6.78
N TYR A 76 17.48 -12.52 6.55
CA TYR A 76 18.32 -12.52 5.34
C TYR A 76 17.49 -12.56 4.05
N ALA A 77 16.47 -13.43 3.98
CA ALA A 77 15.58 -13.52 2.83
C ALA A 77 14.82 -12.20 2.58
N LEU A 78 14.32 -11.58 3.65
CA LEU A 78 13.66 -10.28 3.60
C LEU A 78 14.59 -9.18 3.06
N LEU A 79 15.84 -9.13 3.55
CA LEU A 79 16.86 -8.17 3.11
C LEU A 79 17.27 -8.36 1.64
N ARG A 80 17.09 -9.55 1.09
CA ARG A 80 17.33 -9.86 -0.33
C ARG A 80 16.17 -9.48 -1.24
N GLY A 81 15.11 -8.89 -0.70
CA GLY A 81 13.87 -8.59 -1.43
C GLY A 81 12.98 -9.81 -1.63
N GLY A 82 13.13 -10.84 -0.80
CA GLY A 82 12.23 -11.99 -0.78
C GLY A 82 10.84 -11.64 -0.20
N PRO A 83 9.87 -12.56 -0.34
CA PRO A 83 8.53 -12.37 0.20
C PRO A 83 8.55 -12.29 1.74
N ALA A 84 7.48 -11.73 2.31
CA ALA A 84 7.30 -11.71 3.76
C ALA A 84 7.21 -13.16 4.28
N PRO A 85 7.99 -13.54 5.31
CA PRO A 85 7.79 -14.80 6.02
C PRO A 85 6.35 -14.93 6.52
N GLU A 86 5.77 -16.13 6.47
CA GLU A 86 4.38 -16.37 6.89
C GLU A 86 4.13 -15.89 8.33
N GLU A 87 5.14 -16.00 9.20
CA GLU A 87 5.02 -15.60 10.61
C GLU A 87 5.09 -14.09 10.82
N LEU A 88 5.57 -13.33 9.82
CA LEU A 88 5.45 -11.89 9.77
C LEU A 88 4.15 -11.44 9.11
N ALA A 89 3.58 -12.23 8.19
CA ALA A 89 2.36 -11.87 7.48
C ALA A 89 1.18 -11.54 8.44
N GLY A 90 1.09 -12.24 9.58
CA GLY A 90 0.09 -11.97 10.62
C GLY A 90 0.38 -10.76 11.55
N LEU A 91 1.59 -10.20 11.48
CA LEU A 91 2.02 -9.05 12.29
C LEU A 91 2.10 -7.75 11.48
N LEU A 92 2.15 -7.86 10.16
CA LEU A 92 2.15 -6.72 9.26
C LEU A 92 0.73 -6.14 9.17
N PRO A 93 0.58 -4.80 9.09
CA PRO A 93 -0.73 -4.21 8.86
C PRO A 93 -1.26 -4.74 7.54
N ALA A 94 -2.45 -5.33 7.54
CA ALA A 94 -3.06 -5.77 6.29
C ALA A 94 -3.14 -4.57 5.35
N ALA A 95 -2.50 -4.67 4.19
CA ALA A 95 -2.72 -3.76 3.08
C ALA A 95 -4.07 -4.11 2.43
N ALA A 96 -5.13 -4.16 3.24
CA ALA A 96 -6.45 -4.49 2.75
C ALA A 96 -7.03 -3.25 2.06
N PRO A 97 -7.55 -3.38 0.82
CA PRO A 97 -8.40 -2.33 0.27
C PRO A 97 -9.59 -2.14 1.21
N ALA A 98 -9.99 -0.89 1.45
CA ALA A 98 -11.12 -0.57 2.31
C ALA A 98 -12.42 -1.14 1.70
N GLY A 99 -12.78 -2.38 2.02
CA GLY A 99 -13.75 -3.09 1.19
C GLY A 99 -14.29 -4.41 1.70
N THR A 100 -14.41 -4.62 3.02
CA THR A 100 -15.38 -5.60 3.57
C THR A 100 -15.98 -5.04 4.87
N PRO A 101 -17.28 -4.69 4.90
CA PRO A 101 -17.93 -4.28 6.13
C PRO A 101 -18.13 -5.53 7.01
N GLY A 102 -17.32 -5.69 8.04
CA GLY A 102 -17.49 -6.81 8.98
C GLY A 102 -16.36 -7.03 9.98
N GLU A 103 -15.12 -6.65 9.67
CA GLU A 103 -14.00 -6.78 10.60
C GLU A 103 -13.43 -5.40 10.91
N ALA A 104 -13.76 -4.89 12.10
CA ALA A 104 -13.10 -3.74 12.68
C ALA A 104 -11.65 -4.13 13.03
N VAL A 105 -10.76 -4.06 12.03
CA VAL A 105 -9.33 -4.10 12.26
C VAL A 105 -8.95 -2.80 12.98
N LEU A 106 -8.40 -2.95 14.19
CA LEU A 106 -7.81 -1.86 14.97
C LEU A 106 -6.81 -1.09 14.09
N GLY A 107 -7.16 0.15 13.74
CA GLY A 107 -6.31 1.05 12.96
C GLY A 107 -6.67 1.21 11.48
N ALA A 108 -7.95 1.15 11.10
CA ALA A 108 -8.37 1.51 9.75
C ALA A 108 -7.90 2.93 9.38
N ALA A 109 -7.12 3.05 8.30
CA ALA A 109 -6.73 4.34 7.76
C ALA A 109 -7.99 5.08 7.22
N PRO A 110 -8.04 6.41 7.33
CA PRO A 110 -9.09 7.19 6.68
C PRO A 110 -9.13 6.89 5.17
N ALA A 111 -10.34 6.91 4.61
CA ALA A 111 -10.55 6.73 3.18
C ALA A 111 -9.72 7.72 2.36
N ALA A 112 -9.15 7.27 1.25
CA ALA A 112 -8.32 8.11 0.41
C ALA A 112 -9.12 9.28 -0.20
N ALA A 113 -8.52 10.47 -0.21
CA ALA A 113 -9.09 11.67 -0.80
C ALA A 113 -8.70 11.76 -2.28
N CYS A 114 -9.68 11.98 -3.17
CA CYS A 114 -9.44 12.14 -4.60
C CYS A 114 -9.81 13.56 -5.05
N THR A 115 -9.02 14.13 -5.97
CA THR A 115 -9.29 15.46 -6.58
C THR A 115 -10.60 15.53 -7.36
N CYS A 116 -11.24 14.40 -7.67
CA CYS A 116 -12.58 14.39 -8.26
C CYS A 116 -13.70 14.82 -7.27
N GLY A 117 -13.38 14.95 -5.97
CA GLY A 117 -14.29 15.42 -4.93
C GLY A 117 -15.36 14.42 -4.49
N ARG A 118 -15.41 13.22 -5.07
CA ARG A 118 -16.36 12.16 -4.70
C ARG A 118 -15.73 11.17 -3.73
N ALA A 119 -16.44 10.89 -2.63
CA ALA A 119 -16.11 9.76 -1.77
C ALA A 119 -16.31 8.44 -2.54
N SER A 120 -15.47 7.45 -2.26
CA SER A 120 -15.54 6.10 -2.87
C SER A 120 -15.57 6.12 -4.41
N CYS A 121 -14.81 7.04 -5.01
CA CYS A 121 -14.69 7.09 -6.47
C CYS A 121 -13.85 5.92 -7.01
N ALA A 122 -14.07 5.59 -8.28
CA ALA A 122 -13.34 4.52 -8.95
C ALA A 122 -11.82 4.75 -8.87
N HIS A 123 -11.34 5.98 -9.09
CA HIS A 123 -9.92 6.35 -8.98
C HIS A 123 -9.31 6.00 -7.62
N ALA A 124 -10.03 6.31 -6.54
CA ALA A 124 -9.58 6.01 -5.19
C ALA A 124 -9.47 4.49 -4.98
N ALA A 125 -10.46 3.72 -5.44
CA ALA A 125 -10.43 2.26 -5.34
C ALA A 125 -9.22 1.67 -6.08
N ALA A 126 -8.93 2.06 -7.33
CA ALA A 126 -7.76 1.50 -8.01
C ALA A 126 -6.43 1.99 -7.44
N ALA A 127 -6.36 3.23 -6.96
CA ALA A 127 -5.18 3.71 -6.26
C ALA A 127 -4.91 2.88 -4.99
N GLU A 128 -5.94 2.63 -4.17
CA GLU A 128 -5.84 1.76 -2.99
C GLU A 128 -5.45 0.33 -3.36
N HIS A 129 -6.02 -0.23 -4.43
CA HIS A 129 -5.61 -1.55 -4.95
C HIS A 129 -4.15 -1.58 -5.42
N ALA A 130 -3.68 -0.53 -6.10
CA ALA A 130 -2.30 -0.44 -6.56
C ALA A 130 -1.32 -0.32 -5.38
N VAL A 131 -1.66 0.47 -4.36
CA VAL A 131 -0.90 0.57 -3.11
C VAL A 131 -0.85 -0.78 -2.40
N ALA A 132 -1.99 -1.46 -2.28
CA ALA A 132 -2.06 -2.79 -1.66
C ALA A 132 -1.17 -3.81 -2.38
N ALA A 133 -1.22 -3.85 -3.71
CA ALA A 133 -0.38 -4.73 -4.53
C ALA A 133 1.11 -4.44 -4.36
N ARG A 134 1.50 -3.15 -4.33
CA ARG A 134 2.88 -2.73 -4.14
C ARG A 134 3.40 -3.12 -2.75
N LEU A 135 2.63 -2.86 -1.70
CA LEU A 135 3.02 -3.22 -0.33
C LEU A 135 3.13 -4.74 -0.15
N ALA A 136 2.24 -5.52 -0.76
CA ALA A 136 2.31 -6.98 -0.72
C ALA A 136 3.55 -7.53 -1.45
N ALA A 137 3.99 -6.87 -2.51
CA ALA A 137 5.20 -7.25 -3.26
C ALA A 137 6.51 -6.80 -2.58
N GLU A 138 6.45 -5.75 -1.75
CA GLU A 138 7.62 -5.14 -1.12
C GLU A 138 7.49 -5.09 0.43
N PRO A 139 7.75 -6.19 1.15
CA PRO A 139 7.53 -6.25 2.60
C PRO A 139 8.37 -5.26 3.42
N LEU A 140 9.60 -4.96 2.98
CA LEU A 140 10.44 -3.93 3.61
C LEU A 140 9.85 -2.53 3.45
N LEU A 141 9.24 -2.26 2.29
CA LEU A 141 8.52 -1.01 2.04
C LEU A 141 7.32 -0.92 2.99
N GLN A 142 6.54 -2.00 3.13
CA GLN A 142 5.42 -2.06 4.07
C GLN A 142 5.83 -1.79 5.51
N LEU A 143 6.92 -2.39 5.99
CA LEU A 143 7.48 -2.13 7.32
C LEU A 143 7.92 -0.67 7.50
N ALA A 144 8.64 -0.12 6.51
CA ALA A 144 9.08 1.27 6.54
C ALA A 144 7.90 2.24 6.62
N HIS A 145 6.84 2.02 5.82
CA HIS A 145 5.64 2.85 5.87
C HIS A 145 4.85 2.69 7.16
N ALA A 146 4.91 1.53 7.80
CA ALA A 146 4.29 1.29 9.09
C ALA A 146 5.16 1.79 10.28
N GLY A 147 6.27 2.46 9.97
CA GLY A 147 7.14 3.16 10.91
C GLY A 147 8.29 2.32 11.45
N LEU A 148 8.58 1.16 10.88
CA LEU A 148 9.76 0.36 11.17
C LEU A 148 10.70 0.35 9.94
N PRO A 149 11.47 1.45 9.72
CA PRO A 149 12.40 1.53 8.61
C PRO A 149 13.56 0.52 8.79
N LEU A 150 14.27 0.24 7.71
CA LEU A 150 15.34 -0.76 7.67
C LEU A 150 16.39 -0.53 8.77
N GLU A 151 16.77 0.71 9.03
CA GLU A 151 17.78 1.07 10.04
C GLU A 151 17.29 0.70 11.45
N ALA A 152 16.04 1.02 11.77
CA ALA A 152 15.44 0.68 13.05
C ALA A 152 15.25 -0.84 13.20
N LEU A 153 14.90 -1.52 12.11
CA LEU A 153 14.77 -2.98 12.05
C LEU A 153 16.12 -3.66 12.32
N LEU A 154 17.17 -3.24 11.63
CA LEU A 154 18.51 -3.80 11.79
C LEU A 154 19.08 -3.49 13.18
N ALA A 155 18.93 -2.26 13.66
CA ALA A 155 19.36 -1.89 15.01
C ALA A 155 18.65 -2.75 16.08
N GLY A 156 17.34 -2.94 15.93
CA GLY A 156 16.55 -3.72 16.86
C GLY A 156 16.85 -5.23 16.85
N VAL A 157 17.30 -5.78 15.71
CA VAL A 157 17.64 -7.21 15.60
C VAL A 157 19.12 -7.46 15.92
N LEU A 158 20.03 -6.79 15.21
CA LEU A 158 21.46 -7.03 15.33
C LEU A 158 22.01 -6.55 16.68
N GLY A 159 21.48 -5.47 17.24
CA GLY A 159 21.85 -5.00 18.57
C GLY A 159 21.58 -6.06 19.65
N SER A 160 20.43 -6.74 19.57
CA SER A 160 20.07 -7.82 20.49
C SER A 160 21.05 -8.99 20.42
N TRP A 161 21.41 -9.45 19.21
CA TRP A 161 22.37 -10.56 19.08
C TRP A 161 23.75 -10.19 19.60
N ALA A 162 24.19 -8.95 19.37
CA ALA A 162 25.47 -8.47 19.88
C ALA A 162 25.52 -8.44 21.42
N GLU A 163 24.40 -8.11 22.09
CA GLU A 163 24.30 -8.14 23.55
C GLU A 163 24.24 -9.58 24.10
N GLU A 164 23.57 -10.49 23.39
CA GLU A 164 23.50 -11.92 23.75
C GLU A 164 24.87 -12.62 23.65
N ASP A 165 25.68 -12.29 22.63
CA ASP A 165 27.02 -12.86 22.44
C ASP A 165 28.08 -12.29 23.40
N ALA A 166 27.79 -11.17 24.09
CA ALA A 166 28.72 -10.50 24.99
C ALA A 166 28.71 -11.06 26.44
N HIS A 167 27.83 -12.01 26.74
CA HIS A 167 27.63 -12.62 28.07
C HIS A 167 27.93 -14.13 28.06
#